data_AF-A0A965UVD9-F1
#
_entry.id   AF-A0A965UVD9-F1
#
_cell.length_a   1.000
_cell.length_b   1.000
_cell.length_c   1.000
_cell.angle_alpha   90.00
_cell.angle_beta   90.00
_cell.angle_gamma   90.00
#
_symmetry.space_group_name_H-M   'P 1'
#
loop_
_entity.id
_entity.type
_entity.pdbx_description
1 polymer ?
#
loop_
_entity_poly.entity_id
_entity_poly.type
_entity_poly.pdbx_seq_one_letter_code
_entity_poly.pdbx_strand_id
1 'polypeptide(L)'
;MTDKEARSFFLDEVFVAFPAVQLWIKETSPQPDKTLGYWCKALDSVSVDEAREVLEIWVAGKDQNNKPPEAYQRDVFALHLKSCVYGLRDRRATKARFDEPTAAVDEPEGERYRPTEDPLYLKYWVPLRAAVATGEITEESALAQWKAILDEQFSKAGGTTWIG
;
A
#
# COMPACT_ATOMS: atom_id res chain seq x y z
N MET A 1 9.90 9.78 19.16
CA MET A 1 9.47 10.61 20.32
C MET A 1 10.49 10.46 21.43
N THR A 2 10.61 11.42 22.33
CA THR A 2 11.48 11.31 23.50
C THR A 2 10.94 10.29 24.52
N ASP A 3 11.78 9.77 25.42
CA ASP A 3 11.34 8.82 26.46
C ASP A 3 10.24 9.42 27.35
N LYS A 4 10.36 10.71 27.71
CA LYS A 4 9.36 11.41 28.51
C LYS A 4 8.00 11.49 27.80
N GLU A 5 8.01 11.87 26.53
CA GLU A 5 6.79 11.92 25.70
C GLU A 5 6.17 10.54 25.54
N ALA A 6 6.98 9.51 25.28
CA ALA A 6 6.50 8.13 25.14
C ALA A 6 5.86 7.62 26.43
N ARG A 7 6.45 7.91 27.59
CA ARG A 7 5.89 7.53 28.90
C ARG A 7 4.55 8.22 29.14
N SER A 8 4.46 9.52 28.92
CA SER A 8 3.18 10.25 29.01
C SER A 8 2.15 9.66 28.05
N PHE A 9 2.51 9.43 26.79
CA PHE A 9 1.62 8.81 25.81
C PHE A 9 1.10 7.43 26.27
N PHE A 10 1.97 6.57 26.84
CA PHE A 10 1.52 5.28 27.37
C PHE A 10 0.58 5.42 28.56
N LEU A 11 0.91 6.28 29.52
CA LEU A 11 0.14 6.45 30.76
C LEU A 11 -1.20 7.17 30.53
N ASP A 12 -1.19 8.20 29.69
CA ASP A 12 -2.31 9.14 29.52
C ASP A 12 -3.25 8.71 28.39
N GLU A 13 -2.78 7.94 27.39
CA GLU A 13 -3.56 7.58 26.21
C GLU A 13 -3.67 6.06 26.04
N VAL A 14 -2.55 5.35 25.93
CA VAL A 14 -2.56 3.90 25.60
C VAL A 14 -3.23 3.08 26.69
N PHE A 15 -2.86 3.25 27.95
CA PHE A 15 -3.42 2.47 29.05
C PHE A 15 -4.85 2.89 29.41
N VAL A 16 -5.27 4.08 29.02
CA VAL A 16 -6.67 4.52 29.11
C VAL A 16 -7.51 3.80 28.06
N ALA A 17 -7.04 3.73 26.81
CA ALA A 17 -7.72 3.04 25.72
C ALA A 17 -7.67 1.50 25.84
N PHE A 18 -6.55 0.96 26.34
CA PHE A 18 -6.26 -0.48 26.43
C PHE A 18 -5.77 -0.87 27.85
N PRO A 19 -6.63 -0.82 28.87
CA PRO A 19 -6.25 -1.07 30.26
C PRO A 19 -5.67 -2.48 30.51
N ALA A 20 -6.10 -3.46 29.72
CA ALA A 20 -5.58 -4.83 29.78
C ALA A 20 -4.07 -4.92 29.48
N VAL A 21 -3.52 -3.97 28.72
CA VAL A 21 -2.08 -3.91 28.42
C VAL A 21 -1.30 -3.51 29.67
N GLN A 22 -1.79 -2.50 30.41
CA GLN A 22 -1.16 -2.09 31.66
C GLN A 22 -1.19 -3.22 32.69
N LEU A 23 -2.35 -3.90 32.81
CA LEU A 23 -2.51 -5.04 33.70
C LEU A 23 -1.52 -6.15 33.34
N TRP A 24 -1.44 -6.49 32.05
CA TRP A 24 -0.52 -7.51 31.54
C TRP A 24 0.95 -7.19 31.88
N ILE A 25 1.40 -5.93 31.71
CA ILE A 25 2.77 -5.54 32.08
C ILE A 25 3.00 -5.74 33.59
N LYS A 26 2.05 -5.32 34.43
CA LYS A 26 2.16 -5.44 35.90
C LYS A 26 2.18 -6.89 36.38
N GLU A 27 1.44 -7.77 35.72
CA GLU A 27 1.31 -9.18 36.11
C GLU A 27 2.41 -10.07 35.52
N THR A 28 2.86 -9.77 34.31
CA THR A 28 3.75 -10.68 33.54
C THR A 28 5.20 -10.22 33.57
N SER A 29 5.47 -8.92 33.67
CA SER A 29 6.85 -8.44 33.71
C SER A 29 7.43 -8.50 35.13
N PRO A 30 8.62 -9.07 35.33
CA PRO A 30 9.33 -8.96 36.61
C PRO A 30 9.79 -7.53 36.91
N GLN A 31 9.89 -6.66 35.91
CA GLN A 31 10.32 -5.27 36.04
C GLN A 31 9.47 -4.36 35.14
N PRO A 32 8.21 -4.07 35.53
CA PRO A 32 7.25 -3.29 34.74
C PRO A 32 7.81 -1.98 34.17
N ASP A 33 8.51 -1.20 35.00
CA ASP A 33 9.06 0.11 34.60
C ASP A 33 10.16 -0.02 33.55
N LYS A 34 10.97 -1.08 33.61
CA LYS A 34 12.00 -1.36 32.59
C LYS A 34 11.36 -1.86 31.29
N THR A 35 10.34 -2.70 31.37
CA THR A 35 9.57 -3.12 30.18
C THR A 35 8.96 -1.91 29.49
N LEU A 36 8.30 -1.02 30.24
CA LEU A 36 7.78 0.23 29.71
C LEU A 36 8.90 1.09 29.10
N GLY A 37 10.08 1.14 29.73
CA GLY A 37 11.25 1.81 29.16
C GLY A 37 11.71 1.23 27.82
N TYR A 38 11.72 -0.09 27.66
CA TYR A 38 12.02 -0.72 26.37
C TYR A 38 10.96 -0.43 25.32
N TRP A 39 9.69 -0.41 25.71
CA TRP A 39 8.59 -0.03 24.83
C TRP A 39 8.68 1.44 24.39
N CYS A 40 9.05 2.34 25.30
CA CYS A 40 9.31 3.74 24.97
C CYS A 40 10.47 3.87 23.97
N LYS A 41 11.58 3.15 24.18
CA LYS A 41 12.70 3.10 23.23
C LYS A 41 12.28 2.56 21.87
N ALA A 42 11.37 1.59 21.81
CA ALA A 42 10.88 1.07 20.55
C ALA A 42 10.19 2.17 19.70
N LEU A 43 9.66 3.22 20.32
CA LEU A 43 8.97 4.33 19.63
C LEU A 43 9.87 5.55 19.35
N ASP A 44 11.19 5.43 19.49
CA ASP A 44 12.15 6.52 19.28
C ASP A 44 11.99 7.29 17.95
N SER A 45 11.72 6.58 16.86
CA SER A 45 11.54 7.10 15.50
C SER A 45 10.10 7.51 15.14
N VAL A 46 9.16 7.38 16.09
CA VAL A 46 7.72 7.65 15.90
C VAL A 46 7.35 8.93 16.64
N SER A 47 6.64 9.85 15.99
CA SER A 47 6.11 11.04 16.67
C SER A 47 4.86 10.70 17.49
N VAL A 48 4.54 11.52 18.50
CA VAL A 48 3.35 11.30 19.33
C VAL A 48 2.08 11.36 18.50
N ASP A 49 1.99 12.31 17.56
CA ASP A 49 0.81 12.47 16.72
C ASP A 49 0.57 11.27 15.80
N GLU A 50 1.63 10.68 15.24
CA GLU A 50 1.51 9.45 14.44
C GLU A 50 1.06 8.25 15.28
N ALA A 51 1.57 8.12 16.50
CA ALA A 51 1.15 7.06 17.42
C ALA A 51 -0.31 7.25 17.84
N ARG A 52 -0.74 8.50 18.09
CA ARG A 52 -2.12 8.85 18.43
C ARG A 52 -3.07 8.53 17.30
N GLU A 53 -2.69 8.81 16.05
CA GLU A 53 -3.53 8.46 14.90
C GLU A 53 -3.76 6.95 14.79
N VAL A 54 -2.73 6.13 15.04
CA VAL A 54 -2.91 4.66 15.10
C VAL A 54 -3.86 4.27 16.23
N LEU A 55 -3.70 4.89 17.40
CA LEU A 55 -4.57 4.63 18.56
C LEU A 55 -6.04 4.98 18.25
N GLU A 56 -6.29 6.12 17.61
CA GLU A 56 -7.62 6.53 17.15
C GLU A 56 -8.22 5.55 16.14
N ILE A 57 -7.41 5.05 15.21
CA ILE A 57 -7.85 4.03 14.25
C ILE A 57 -8.27 2.74 14.98
N TRP A 58 -7.50 2.29 15.97
CA TRP A 58 -7.82 1.09 16.74
C TRP A 58 -9.09 1.25 17.56
N VAL A 59 -9.23 2.38 18.26
CA VAL A 59 -10.41 2.67 19.09
C VAL A 59 -11.66 2.83 18.23
N ALA A 60 -11.55 3.50 17.09
CA ALA A 60 -12.68 3.72 16.19
C ALA A 60 -13.00 2.51 15.28
N GLY A 61 -12.10 1.52 15.20
CA GLY A 61 -12.26 0.35 14.33
C GLY A 61 -12.33 0.69 12.84
N LYS A 62 -11.71 1.80 12.41
CA LYS A 62 -11.86 2.37 11.06
C LYS A 62 -11.11 1.60 9.95
N ASP A 63 -10.09 0.82 10.32
CA ASP A 63 -9.24 0.12 9.36
C ASP A 63 -9.09 -1.35 9.73
N GLN A 64 -9.56 -2.24 8.85
CA GLN A 64 -9.46 -3.68 9.05
C GLN A 64 -8.03 -4.21 8.97
N ASN A 65 -7.13 -3.46 8.33
CA ASN A 65 -5.72 -3.82 8.17
C ASN A 65 -4.84 -3.19 9.26
N ASN A 66 -5.40 -2.32 10.10
CA ASN A 66 -4.70 -1.68 11.22
C ASN A 66 -5.50 -1.91 12.50
N LYS A 67 -5.31 -3.09 13.08
CA LYS A 67 -6.00 -3.55 14.28
C LYS A 67 -5.08 -3.50 15.50
N PRO A 68 -5.63 -3.31 16.71
CA PRO A 68 -4.86 -3.46 17.93
C PRO A 68 -4.35 -4.91 18.06
N PRO A 69 -3.25 -5.14 18.79
CA PRO A 69 -2.69 -6.47 18.98
C PRO A 69 -3.64 -7.36 19.79
N GLU A 70 -3.66 -8.65 19.46
CA GLU A 70 -4.46 -9.64 20.16
C GLU A 70 -3.86 -9.95 21.55
N ALA A 71 -4.62 -10.67 22.40
CA ALA A 71 -4.22 -10.89 23.80
C ALA A 71 -2.85 -11.58 23.96
N TYR A 72 -2.48 -12.47 23.05
CA TYR A 72 -1.19 -13.16 23.06
C TYR A 72 -0.04 -12.33 22.45
N GLN A 73 -0.35 -11.19 21.83
CA GLN A 73 0.64 -10.28 21.20
C GLN A 73 0.95 -9.07 22.08
N ARG A 74 0.50 -9.06 23.35
CA ARG A 74 0.69 -7.93 24.26
C ARG A 74 2.16 -7.67 24.59
N ASP A 75 3.02 -8.69 24.53
CA ASP A 75 4.47 -8.58 24.70
C ASP A 75 5.14 -7.73 23.63
N VAL A 76 4.60 -7.74 22.42
CA VAL A 76 5.09 -6.97 21.28
C VAL A 76 4.27 -5.69 21.00
N PHE A 77 3.45 -5.23 21.94
CA PHE A 77 2.51 -4.11 21.74
C PHE A 77 3.18 -2.86 21.14
N ALA A 78 4.30 -2.41 21.70
CA ALA A 78 5.00 -1.22 21.23
C ALA A 78 5.59 -1.38 19.81
N LEU A 79 6.06 -2.59 19.48
CA LEU A 79 6.55 -2.90 18.13
C LEU A 79 5.40 -2.97 17.13
N HIS A 80 4.25 -3.51 17.53
CA HIS A 80 3.05 -3.54 16.72
C HIS A 80 2.55 -2.11 16.41
N LEU A 81 2.48 -1.25 17.43
CA LEU A 81 2.17 0.17 17.26
C LEU A 81 3.13 0.85 16.26
N LYS A 82 4.45 0.63 16.41
CA LYS A 82 5.46 1.15 15.48
C LYS A 82 5.23 0.67 14.05
N SER A 83 4.95 -0.62 13.88
CA SER A 83 4.68 -1.23 12.57
C SER A 83 3.47 -0.59 11.90
N CYS A 84 2.39 -0.38 12.65
CA CYS A 84 1.19 0.30 12.16
C CYS A 84 1.47 1.75 11.74
N VAL A 85 2.30 2.49 12.49
CA VAL A 85 2.74 3.83 12.10
C VAL A 85 3.49 3.79 10.76
N TYR A 86 4.41 2.84 10.59
CA TYR A 86 5.15 2.70 9.33
C TYR A 86 4.23 2.35 8.16
N GLY A 87 3.25 1.47 8.38
CA GLY A 87 2.21 1.20 7.39
C GLY A 87 1.42 2.45 6.98
N LEU A 88 1.11 3.34 7.92
CA LEU A 88 0.47 4.62 7.59
C LEU A 88 1.40 5.56 6.79
N ARG A 89 2.68 5.64 7.17
CA ARG A 89 3.68 6.43 6.41
C ARG A 89 3.78 5.96 4.96
N ASP A 90 3.90 4.65 4.77
CA ASP A 90 4.02 4.06 3.44
C ASP A 90 2.77 4.31 2.59
N ARG A 91 1.58 4.20 3.17
CA ARG A 91 0.32 4.52 2.47
C ARG A 91 0.24 6.00 2.10
N ARG A 92 0.65 6.91 2.98
CA ARG A 92 0.69 8.35 2.67
C ARG A 92 1.70 8.67 1.58
N ALA A 93 2.90 8.10 1.66
CA ALA A 93 3.94 8.28 0.64
C ALA A 93 3.47 7.74 -0.71
N THR A 94 2.83 6.57 -0.72
CA THR A 94 2.25 5.96 -1.92
C THR A 94 1.17 6.86 -2.50
N LYS A 95 0.23 7.32 -1.67
CA LYS A 95 -0.83 8.25 -2.09
C LYS A 95 -0.26 9.56 -2.65
N ALA A 96 0.72 10.17 -1.98
CA ALA A 96 1.36 11.40 -2.43
C ALA A 96 2.04 11.24 -3.80
N ARG A 97 2.64 10.09 -4.10
CA ARG A 97 3.22 9.79 -5.42
C ARG A 97 2.17 9.66 -6.52
N PHE A 98 0.97 9.19 -6.19
CA PHE A 98 -0.14 9.09 -7.15
C PHE A 98 -0.88 10.43 -7.31
N ASP A 99 -0.95 11.23 -6.25
CA ASP A 99 -1.60 12.54 -6.22
C ASP A 99 -0.68 13.68 -6.69
N GLU A 100 0.64 13.46 -6.80
CA GLU A 100 1.56 14.40 -7.45
C GLU A 100 1.07 14.62 -8.88
N PRO A 101 0.61 15.84 -9.24
CA PRO A 101 0.32 16.15 -10.62
C PRO A 101 1.64 15.95 -11.35
N THR A 102 1.66 15.01 -12.28
CA THR A 102 2.80 14.78 -13.16
C THR A 102 3.14 16.16 -13.72
N ALA A 103 4.25 16.74 -13.23
CA ALA A 103 4.68 18.07 -13.67
C ALA A 103 4.65 18.01 -15.19
N ALA A 104 3.82 18.88 -15.78
CA ALA A 104 3.43 18.86 -17.17
C ALA A 104 4.57 18.34 -18.05
N VAL A 105 4.50 17.05 -18.41
CA VAL A 105 5.11 16.65 -19.66
C VAL A 105 4.19 17.29 -20.66
N ASP A 106 4.67 18.34 -21.33
CA ASP A 106 4.08 18.87 -22.56
C ASP A 106 4.15 17.76 -23.64
N GLU A 107 3.52 16.62 -23.39
CA GLU A 107 3.14 15.71 -24.45
C GLU A 107 1.99 16.41 -25.18
N PRO A 108 2.12 16.65 -26.50
CA PRO A 108 0.99 17.15 -27.26
C PRO A 108 -0.19 16.24 -26.97
N GLU A 109 -1.37 16.84 -26.81
CA GLU A 109 -2.65 16.24 -26.47
C GLU A 109 -3.08 15.20 -27.54
N GLY A 110 -2.30 14.15 -27.70
CA GLY A 110 -2.64 12.93 -28.39
C GLY A 110 -3.40 12.10 -27.38
N GLU A 111 -4.63 11.72 -27.74
CA GLU A 111 -5.48 10.79 -27.00
C GLU A 111 -4.63 9.74 -26.29
N ARG A 112 -4.61 9.79 -24.95
CA ARG A 112 -4.06 8.72 -24.13
C ARG A 112 -4.84 7.46 -24.47
N TYR A 113 -4.30 6.65 -25.39
CA TYR A 113 -4.89 5.40 -25.83
C TYR A 113 -5.13 4.52 -24.60
N ARG A 114 -6.40 4.33 -24.22
CA ARG A 114 -6.82 3.41 -23.17
C ARG A 114 -7.12 2.06 -23.83
N PRO A 115 -6.24 1.04 -23.69
CA PRO A 115 -6.41 -0.23 -24.41
C PRO A 115 -7.68 -1.00 -24.01
N THR A 116 -8.28 -0.67 -22.86
CA THR A 116 -9.49 -1.30 -22.35
C THR A 116 -10.78 -0.90 -23.06
N GLU A 117 -10.75 0.15 -23.88
CA GLU A 117 -11.92 0.61 -24.65
C GLU A 117 -11.79 0.33 -26.15
N ASP A 118 -10.63 -0.15 -26.63
CA ASP A 118 -10.43 -0.52 -28.03
C ASP A 118 -11.02 -1.91 -28.32
N PRO A 119 -12.04 -2.02 -29.18
CA PRO A 119 -12.66 -3.29 -29.54
C PRO A 119 -11.69 -4.29 -30.19
N LEU A 120 -10.65 -3.82 -30.89
CA LEU A 120 -9.64 -4.67 -31.52
C LEU A 120 -8.72 -5.29 -30.46
N TYR A 121 -8.33 -4.52 -29.45
CA TYR A 121 -7.48 -5.00 -28.36
C TYR A 121 -8.19 -6.13 -27.59
N LEU A 122 -9.44 -5.91 -27.19
CA LEU A 122 -10.22 -6.92 -26.47
C LEU A 122 -10.52 -8.15 -27.33
N LYS A 123 -10.86 -7.96 -28.61
CA LYS A 123 -11.28 -9.05 -29.50
C LYS A 123 -10.12 -9.91 -29.98
N TYR A 124 -8.94 -9.34 -30.18
CA TYR A 124 -7.83 -10.03 -30.85
C TYR A 124 -6.57 -10.16 -29.99
N TRP A 125 -6.16 -9.11 -29.28
CA TRP A 125 -4.91 -9.17 -28.50
C TRP A 125 -5.03 -9.98 -27.21
N VAL A 126 -6.16 -9.86 -26.49
CA VAL A 126 -6.39 -10.63 -25.26
C VAL A 126 -6.35 -12.16 -25.50
N PRO A 127 -7.02 -12.72 -26.52
CA PRO A 127 -6.89 -14.14 -26.84
C PRO A 127 -5.48 -14.58 -27.23
N LEU A 128 -4.75 -13.77 -28.01
CA LEU A 128 -3.36 -14.07 -28.39
C LEU A 128 -2.45 -14.18 -27.17
N ARG A 129 -2.60 -13.27 -26.20
CA ARG A 129 -1.85 -13.34 -24.94
C ARG A 129 -2.21 -14.58 -24.11
N ALA A 130 -3.47 -14.99 -24.11
CA ALA A 130 -3.89 -16.21 -23.44
C ALA A 130 -3.23 -17.45 -24.09
N ALA A 131 -3.19 -17.52 -25.43
CA ALA A 131 -2.55 -18.60 -26.16
C ALA A 131 -1.01 -18.66 -25.96
N VAL A 132 -0.36 -17.51 -25.77
CA VAL A 132 1.06 -17.47 -25.36
C VAL A 132 1.23 -18.01 -23.94
N ALA A 133 0.34 -17.64 -23.02
CA ALA A 133 0.40 -18.10 -21.64
C ALA A 133 0.14 -19.61 -21.49
N THR A 134 -0.68 -20.21 -22.37
CA THR A 134 -0.89 -21.67 -22.43
C THR A 134 0.18 -22.40 -23.24
N GLY A 135 1.09 -21.67 -23.90
CA GLY A 135 2.17 -22.23 -24.72
C GLY A 135 1.71 -22.76 -26.08
N GLU A 136 0.49 -22.45 -26.51
CA GLU A 136 -0.05 -22.83 -27.82
C GLU A 136 0.64 -22.08 -28.97
N ILE A 137 1.10 -20.85 -28.71
CA ILE A 137 1.88 -20.04 -29.65
C ILE A 137 3.04 -19.35 -28.94
N THR A 138 4.07 -18.98 -29.70
CA THR A 138 5.18 -18.16 -29.19
C THR A 138 4.79 -16.68 -29.13
N GLU A 139 5.46 -15.92 -28.27
CA GLU A 139 5.26 -14.47 -28.17
C GLU A 139 5.53 -13.75 -29.51
N GLU A 140 6.53 -14.19 -30.25
CA GLU A 140 6.85 -13.66 -31.59
C GLU A 140 5.72 -13.90 -32.60
N SER A 141 5.10 -15.09 -32.57
CA SER A 141 3.96 -15.43 -33.43
C SER A 141 2.73 -14.60 -33.07
N ALA A 142 2.47 -14.41 -31.77
CA ALA A 142 1.37 -13.57 -31.30
C ALA A 142 1.53 -12.11 -31.77
N LEU A 143 2.74 -11.55 -31.69
CA LEU A 143 3.03 -10.20 -32.17
C LEU A 143 2.88 -10.06 -33.69
N ALA A 144 3.33 -11.05 -34.45
CA ALA A 144 3.16 -11.06 -35.91
C ALA A 144 1.68 -11.09 -36.31
N GLN A 145 0.88 -11.93 -35.66
CA GLN A 145 -0.56 -12.01 -35.89
C GLN A 145 -1.27 -10.70 -35.51
N TRP A 146 -0.88 -10.10 -34.39
CA TRP A 146 -1.44 -8.83 -33.96
C TRP A 146 -1.16 -7.69 -34.95
N LYS A 147 0.08 -7.59 -35.44
CA LYS A 147 0.46 -6.62 -36.48
C LYS A 147 -0.36 -6.79 -37.75
N ALA A 148 -0.52 -8.03 -38.23
CA ALA A 148 -1.33 -8.31 -39.42
C ALA A 148 -2.80 -7.90 -39.25
N ILE A 149 -3.38 -8.11 -38.06
CA ILE A 149 -4.75 -7.69 -37.75
C ILE A 149 -4.85 -6.17 -37.77
N LEU A 150 -3.92 -5.46 -37.13
CA LEU A 150 -3.91 -4.00 -37.15
C LEU A 150 -3.76 -3.47 -38.58
N ASP A 151 -2.81 -3.99 -39.36
CA ASP A 151 -2.58 -3.60 -40.75
C ASP A 151 -3.84 -3.80 -41.62
N GLU A 152 -4.56 -4.90 -41.44
CA GLU A 152 -5.82 -5.15 -42.16
C GLU A 152 -6.92 -4.14 -41.76
N GLN A 153 -7.08 -3.87 -40.47
CA GLN A 153 -8.11 -2.94 -39.98
C GLN A 153 -7.83 -1.50 -40.39
N PHE A 154 -6.57 -1.07 -40.32
CA PHE A 154 -6.17 0.27 -40.74
C PHE A 154 -6.12 0.42 -42.27
N SER A 155 -5.78 -0.63 -43.02
CA SER A 155 -5.90 -0.63 -44.48
C SER A 155 -7.36 -0.54 -44.95
N LYS A 156 -8.33 -1.05 -44.19
CA LYS A 156 -9.77 -0.91 -44.46
C LYS A 156 -10.32 0.47 -44.10
N ALA A 157 -9.69 1.17 -43.16
CA ALA A 157 -10.13 2.48 -42.66
C ALA A 157 -9.72 3.68 -43.54
N GLY A 158 -8.88 3.49 -44.55
CA GLY A 158 -8.43 4.54 -45.47
C GLY A 158 -6.94 4.80 -45.33
N GLY A 159 -6.18 4.48 -46.39
CA GLY A 159 -4.73 4.31 -46.36
C GLY A 159 -3.95 5.47 -45.76
N THR A 160 -3.14 5.16 -44.75
CA THR A 160 -1.82 5.77 -44.57
C THR A 160 -0.91 4.69 -44.02
N THR A 161 0.02 4.25 -44.85
CA THR A 161 1.05 3.26 -44.52
C THR A 161 1.95 3.86 -43.43
N TRP A 162 2.03 3.25 -42.26
CA TRP A 162 3.09 3.57 -41.29
C TRP A 162 4.39 2.93 -41.80
N ILE A 163 5.30 3.76 -42.30
CA ILE A 163 6.71 3.38 -42.51
C ILE A 163 7.39 3.47 -41.15
N GLY A 164 8.04 2.37 -40.76
CA GLY A 164 8.69 2.20 -39.45
C GLY A 164 9.96 3.01 -39.23
#